data_AF-A0A1I3M2I7-F1
#
_entry.id   AF-A0A1I3M2I7-F1
#
_cell.length_a   1.000
_cell.length_b   1.000
_cell.length_c   1.000
_cell.angle_alpha   90.00
_cell.angle_beta   90.00
_cell.angle_gamma   90.00
#
_symmetry.space_group_name_H-M   'P 1'
#
loop_
_entity.id
_entity.type
_entity.pdbx_description
1 polymer ?
#
loop_
_entity_poly.entity_id
_entity_poly.type
_entity_poly.pdbx_seq_one_letter_code
_entity_poly.pdbx_strand_id
1 'polypeptide(L)' 'MEQLSDELLLDAYIAANKYNLEPEFIEMLKAELLRRQISPDAYRNSA' A
#
# COMPACT_ATOMS: atom_id res chain seq x y z
N MET A 1 -6.38 -7.76 -5.32
CA MET A 1 -6.45 -6.38 -4.80
C MET A 1 -7.21 -5.42 -5.71
N GLU A 2 -7.69 -5.85 -6.87
CA GLU A 2 -8.26 -4.98 -7.91
C GLU A 2 -9.51 -4.18 -7.48
N GLN A 3 -10.18 -4.58 -6.39
CA GLN A 3 -11.34 -3.89 -5.84
C GLN A 3 -11.01 -2.91 -4.70
N LEU A 4 -9.77 -2.89 -4.20
CA LEU A 4 -9.34 -1.91 -3.20
C LEU A 4 -9.23 -0.54 -3.87
N SER A 5 -9.74 0.50 -3.22
CA SER A 5 -9.40 1.88 -3.60
C SER A 5 -7.90 2.13 -3.37
N ASP A 6 -7.35 3.10 -4.08
CA ASP A 6 -5.93 3.45 -3.97
C ASP A 6 -5.57 3.91 -2.55
N GLU A 7 -6.47 4.63 -1.89
CA GLU A 7 -6.36 5.04 -0.48
C GLU A 7 -6.31 3.83 0.46
N LEU A 8 -7.25 2.89 0.34
CA LEU A 8 -7.29 1.71 1.21
C LEU A 8 -6.11 0.77 0.97
N LEU A 9 -5.64 0.67 -0.27
CA LEU A 9 -4.44 -0.09 -0.61
C LEU A 9 -3.19 0.48 0.05
N LEU A 10 -3.05 1.81 0.03
CA LEU A 10 -1.94 2.50 0.69
C LEU A 10 -2.00 2.35 2.21
N ASP A 11 -3.17 2.54 2.82
CA ASP A 11 -3.37 2.34 4.26
C ASP A 11 -3.05 0.91 4.68
N ALA A 12 -3.48 -0.08 3.89
CA ALA A 12 -3.15 -1.48 4.13
C ALA A 12 -1.64 -1.72 4.07
N TYR A 13 -0.92 -1.14 3.11
CA TYR A 13 0.54 -1.23 3.02
C TYR A 13 1.24 -0.60 4.24
N ILE A 14 0.81 0.59 4.66
CA ILE A 14 1.38 1.28 5.83
C ILE A 14 1.11 0.46 7.10
N ALA A 15 -0.13 -0.02 7.28
CA ALA A 15 -0.51 -0.84 8.42
C ALA A 15 0.27 -2.16 8.45
N ALA A 16 0.40 -2.84 7.31
CA ALA A 16 1.14 -4.10 7.23
C ALA A 16 2.61 -3.95 7.64
N ASN A 17 3.26 -2.86 7.23
CA ASN A 17 4.61 -2.51 7.69
C ASN A 17 4.64 -2.18 9.18
N LYS A 18 3.68 -1.39 9.68
CA LYS A 18 3.59 -0.98 11.09
C LYS A 18 3.41 -2.17 12.04
N TYR A 19 2.60 -3.15 11.65
CA TYR A 19 2.34 -4.35 12.45
C TYR A 19 3.33 -5.48 12.19
N ASN A 20 4.34 -5.26 11.35
CA ASN A 20 5.34 -6.25 10.96
C ASN A 20 4.70 -7.57 10.53
N LEU A 21 3.72 -7.48 9.64
CA LEU A 21 3.04 -8.64 9.06
C LEU A 21 3.98 -9.43 8.15
N GLU A 22 3.50 -10.58 7.67
CA GLU A 22 4.28 -11.47 6.81
C GLU A 22 4.91 -10.72 5.62
N PRO A 23 6.23 -10.88 5.38
CA PRO A 23 6.93 -10.17 4.31
C PRO A 23 6.32 -10.39 2.92
N GLU A 24 5.82 -11.59 2.65
CA GLU A 24 5.16 -11.94 1.38
C GLU A 24 3.88 -11.13 1.17
N PHE A 25 3.13 -10.86 2.24
CA PHE A 25 1.93 -10.03 2.19
C PHE A 25 2.29 -8.56 1.92
N ILE A 26 3.35 -8.06 2.55
CA ILE A 26 3.85 -6.70 2.34
C ILE A 26 4.33 -6.53 0.89
N GLU A 27 5.07 -7.49 0.35
CA GLU A 27 5.54 -7.45 -1.03
C GLU A 27 4.40 -7.54 -2.04
N MET A 28 3.33 -8.30 -1.74
CA MET A 28 2.12 -8.29 -2.57
C MET A 28 1.46 -6.90 -2.62
N LEU A 29 1.32 -6.22 -1.47
CA LEU A 29 0.76 -4.87 -1.40
C LEU A 29 1.62 -3.86 -2.18
N LYS A 30 2.93 -3.95 -2.02
CA LYS A 30 3.91 -3.11 -2.71
C LYS A 30 3.88 -3.33 -4.23
N ALA A 31 3.79 -4.57 -4.69
CA ALA A 31 3.68 -4.89 -6.10
C ALA A 31 2.41 -4.29 -6.72
N GLU A 32 1.29 -4.30 -5.99
CA GLU A 32 0.04 -3.67 -6.44
C GLU A 32 0.14 -2.14 -6.48
N LEU A 33 0.77 -1.50 -5.48
CA LEU A 33 1.03 -0.05 -5.50
C LEU A 33 1.85 0.36 -6.72
N LEU A 34 2.92 -0.40 -7.03
CA LEU A 34 3.75 -0.18 -8.22
C LEU A 34 2.95 -0.38 -9.52
N ARG A 35 2.12 -1.42 -9.60
CA ARG A 35 1.26 -1.69 -10.76
C ARG A 35 0.32 -0.53 -11.07
N ARG A 36 -0.19 0.15 -10.04
CA ARG A 36 -1.09 1.31 -10.14
C ARG A 36 -0.37 2.66 -10.19
N GLN A 37 0.96 2.66 -10.09
CA GLN A 37 1.78 3.87 -10.02
C GLN A 37 1.42 4.79 -8.84
N ILE A 38 0.96 4.21 -7.73
CA ILE A 38 0.67 4.94 -6.49
C ILE A 38 1.97 5.08 -5.72
N SER A 39 2.45 6.32 -5.56
CA SER A 39 3.59 6.60 -4.71
C SER A 39 3.12 6.83 -3.26
N PRO A 40 3.61 6.04 -2.29
CA PRO A 40 3.33 6.27 -0.87
C PRO A 40 3.71 7.68 -0.41
N ASP A 41 4.75 8.26 -1.01
CA ASP A 41 5.23 9.61 -0.68
C ASP A 41 4.34 10.71 -1.28
N ALA A 42 3.69 10.45 -2.41
CA ALA A 42 2.79 11.43 -3.05
C ALA A 42 1.48 11.63 -2.26
N TYR A 43 1.02 10.61 -1.55
CA TYR A 43 -0.20 10.67 -0.74
C TYR A 43 -0.02 11.34 0.63
N ARG A 44 1.24 11.51 1.08
CA ARG A 44 1.53 12.11 2.39
C ARG A 44 1.27 13.62 2.45
N ASN A 45 1.05 14.27 1.30
CA ASN A 45 0.84 15.72 1.16
C ASN A 45 -0.60 16.14 0.88
N SER A 46 -1.58 15.23 0.95
CA SER A 46 -3.01 15.54 0.74
C SER A 46 -3.84 15.61 2.03
N ALA A 47 -3.23 15.74 3.20
CA ALA A 47 -3.91 15.88 4.49
C ALA A 47 -3.50 17.15 5.24
#